data_AF-X1NXW0-F1
#
_entry.id   AF-X1NXW0-F1
#
_cell.length_a   1.000
_cell.length_b   1.000
_cell.length_c   1.000
_cell.angle_alpha   90.00
_cell.angle_beta   90.00
_cell.angle_gamma   90.00
#
_symmetry.space_group_name_H-M   'P 1'
#
loop_
_entity.id
_entity.type
_entity.pdbx_description
1 polymer ?
#
loop_
_entity_poly.entity_id
_entity_poly.type
_entity_poly.pdbx_seq_one_letter_code
_entity_poly.pdbx_strand_id
1 'polypeptide(L)'
;MSADGLSLYFASQRSGGYGGIDLWVTTRATTEDDWGTAVNLGPVVNSSARDARPSISSDGLSLFFGSDRPGGLGGRDLYVTTRATIDDDWRTPVNLGPIVNSPAHDTRVSVSA
;
A
#
# COMPACT_ATOMS: atom_id res chain seq x y z
N MET A 1 4.88 -1.08 -8.46
CA MET A 1 5.19 0.03 -9.39
C MET A 1 3.91 0.37 -10.13
N SER A 2 3.63 1.64 -10.38
CA SER A 2 2.49 2.08 -11.21
C SER A 2 2.68 1.69 -12.68
N ALA A 3 1.59 1.65 -13.44
CA ALA A 3 1.63 1.24 -14.85
C ALA A 3 2.46 2.19 -15.74
N ASP A 4 2.45 3.49 -15.43
CA ASP A 4 3.29 4.50 -16.10
C ASP A 4 4.78 4.42 -15.74
N GLY A 5 5.15 3.59 -14.76
CA GLY A 5 6.52 3.45 -14.29
C GLY A 5 7.05 4.67 -13.50
N LEU A 6 6.19 5.62 -13.10
CA LEU A 6 6.61 6.87 -12.45
C LEU A 6 6.49 6.84 -10.92
N SER A 7 5.78 5.86 -10.36
CA SER A 7 5.63 5.66 -8.91
C SER A 7 6.03 4.25 -8.48
N LEU A 8 6.87 4.16 -7.46
CA LEU A 8 7.24 2.91 -6.80
C LEU A 8 6.74 2.89 -5.36
N TYR A 9 5.71 2.08 -5.12
CA TYR A 9 5.22 1.75 -3.79
C TYR A 9 5.99 0.55 -3.22
N PHE A 10 6.48 0.67 -2.00
CA PHE A 10 7.25 -0.39 -1.33
C PHE A 10 7.06 -0.34 0.19
N ALA A 11 7.51 -1.39 0.87
CA ALA A 11 7.41 -1.52 2.32
C ALA A 11 8.79 -1.38 2.98
N SER A 12 8.92 -0.63 4.08
CA SER A 12 10.21 -0.35 4.73
C SER A 12 10.08 -0.05 6.22
N GLN A 13 11.12 -0.39 7.00
CA GLN A 13 11.26 -0.05 8.44
C GLN A 13 12.15 1.17 8.67
N ARG A 14 12.32 2.01 7.65
CA ARG A 14 13.13 3.23 7.78
C ARG A 14 12.51 4.20 8.80
N SER A 15 13.31 5.12 9.31
CA SER A 15 12.85 6.17 10.22
C SER A 15 11.77 7.06 9.58
N GLY A 16 10.86 7.59 10.40
CA GLY A 16 9.73 8.42 9.94
C GLY A 16 8.44 7.63 9.64
N GLY A 17 8.37 6.37 10.07
CA GLY A 17 7.15 5.56 10.04
C GLY A 17 6.28 5.65 11.31
N TYR A 18 5.10 5.03 11.26
CA TYR A 18 4.06 5.03 12.28
C TYR A 18 3.98 3.69 13.06
N GLY A 19 4.69 2.66 12.60
CA GLY A 19 4.65 1.33 13.18
C GLY A 19 5.84 0.45 12.81
N GLY A 20 5.57 -0.83 12.55
CA GLY A 20 6.59 -1.85 12.30
C GLY A 20 7.24 -1.73 10.92
N ILE A 21 6.56 -2.25 9.90
CA ILE A 21 6.90 -2.03 8.49
C ILE A 21 5.79 -1.14 7.95
N ASP A 22 6.15 -0.07 7.25
CA ASP A 22 5.21 0.88 6.66
C ASP A 22 5.28 0.87 5.14
N LEU A 23 4.24 1.39 4.50
CA LEU A 23 4.18 1.67 3.07
C LEU A 23 4.75 3.07 2.76
N TRP A 24 5.58 3.11 1.74
CA TRP A 24 6.27 4.29 1.23
C TRP A 24 6.08 4.37 -0.29
N VAL A 25 6.21 5.58 -0.83
CA VAL A 25 6.26 5.86 -2.26
C VAL A 25 7.50 6.65 -2.60
N THR A 26 8.14 6.34 -3.72
CA THR A 26 9.08 7.23 -4.39
C THR A 26 8.61 7.49 -5.80
N THR A 27 8.87 8.69 -6.32
CA THR A 27 8.45 9.13 -7.65
C THR A 27 9.65 9.60 -8.46
N ARG A 28 9.45 9.64 -9.78
CA ARG A 28 10.39 10.19 -10.76
C ARG A 28 9.60 10.90 -11.86
N ALA A 29 10.20 11.89 -12.51
CA ALA A 29 9.49 12.68 -13.52
C ALA A 29 9.32 11.92 -14.84
N THR A 30 10.32 11.13 -15.23
CA THR A 30 10.30 10.28 -16.42
C THR A 30 10.81 8.87 -16.12
N THR A 31 10.65 7.94 -17.07
CA THR A 31 11.14 6.56 -16.91
C THR A 31 12.66 6.44 -16.97
N GLU A 32 13.36 7.50 -17.36
CA GLU A 32 14.83 7.58 -17.46
C GLU A 32 15.46 8.24 -16.24
N ASP A 33 14.68 9.01 -15.48
CA ASP A 33 15.16 9.68 -14.27
C ASP A 33 15.40 8.70 -13.12
N ASP A 34 16.34 9.08 -12.25
CA ASP A 34 16.55 8.45 -10.96
C ASP A 34 15.32 8.62 -10.05
N TRP A 35 15.12 7.66 -9.15
CA TRP A 35 14.09 7.74 -8.12
C TRP A 35 14.37 8.87 -7.13
N GLY A 36 13.34 9.64 -6.80
CA GLY A 36 13.40 10.68 -5.79
C GLY A 36 13.48 10.13 -4.36
N THR A 37 13.43 11.07 -3.41
CA THR A 37 13.36 10.73 -1.99
C THR A 37 12.02 10.06 -1.69
N ALA A 38 12.05 8.92 -1.00
CA ALA A 38 10.82 8.25 -0.66
C ALA A 38 10.07 8.95 0.48
N VAL A 39 8.75 8.99 0.36
CA VAL A 39 7.81 9.60 1.29
C VAL A 39 6.93 8.52 1.90
N ASN A 40 6.68 8.60 3.21
CA ASN A 40 5.77 7.69 3.90
C ASN A 40 4.33 8.00 3.47
N LEU A 41 3.48 6.99 3.27
CA LEU A 41 2.08 7.20 2.87
C LEU A 41 1.17 7.80 3.96
N GLY A 42 1.74 8.15 5.11
CA GLY A 42 1.06 8.86 6.18
C GLY A 42 0.16 7.96 7.03
N PRO A 43 -0.43 8.52 8.10
CA PRO A 43 -1.19 7.77 9.09
C PRO A 43 -2.60 7.40 8.62
N VAL A 44 -3.04 7.91 7.46
CA VAL A 44 -4.31 7.50 6.84
C VAL A 44 -4.17 6.10 6.26
N VAL A 45 -3.06 5.82 5.57
CA VAL A 45 -2.79 4.53 4.94
C VAL A 45 -2.11 3.58 5.92
N ASN A 46 -1.01 4.03 6.54
CA ASN A 46 -0.24 3.24 7.50
C ASN A 46 -0.92 3.20 8.86
N SER A 47 -0.56 2.21 9.65
CA SER A 47 -1.06 1.96 11.00
C SER A 47 0.11 1.71 11.95
N SER A 48 -0.18 1.49 13.22
CA SER A 48 0.83 1.01 14.18
C SER A 48 1.24 -0.45 13.94
N ALA A 49 0.58 -1.15 13.01
CA ALA A 49 0.80 -2.56 12.69
C ALA A 49 1.90 -2.71 11.62
N ARG A 50 1.97 -3.87 10.97
CA ARG A 50 2.88 -4.14 9.84
C ARG A 50 2.10 -4.07 8.54
N ASP A 51 2.24 -2.95 7.84
CA ASP A 51 1.66 -2.67 6.54
C ASP A 51 2.68 -2.95 5.43
N ALA A 52 2.43 -3.98 4.62
CA ALA A 52 3.45 -4.48 3.69
C ALA A 52 2.89 -5.05 2.38
N ARG A 53 3.81 -5.29 1.44
CA ARG A 53 3.56 -5.92 0.13
C ARG A 53 2.52 -5.15 -0.69
N PRO A 54 2.77 -3.86 -0.97
CA PRO A 54 1.86 -3.04 -1.76
C PRO A 54 1.76 -3.53 -3.20
N SER A 55 0.56 -3.42 -3.77
CA SER A 55 0.25 -3.61 -5.18
C SER A 55 -0.72 -2.50 -5.61
N ILE A 56 -0.32 -1.69 -6.59
CA ILE A 56 -1.10 -0.58 -7.11
C ILE A 56 -1.83 -1.03 -8.38
N SER A 57 -3.09 -0.65 -8.55
CA SER A 57 -3.87 -0.90 -9.77
C SER A 57 -3.29 -0.16 -10.98
N SER A 58 -3.65 -0.61 -12.18
CA SER A 58 -3.16 -0.02 -13.44
C SER A 58 -3.57 1.44 -13.63
N ASP A 59 -4.76 1.83 -13.16
CA ASP A 59 -5.24 3.21 -13.14
C ASP A 59 -4.60 4.07 -12.02
N GLY A 60 -3.82 3.46 -11.13
CA GLY A 60 -3.20 4.15 -10.01
C GLY A 60 -4.17 4.60 -8.93
N LEU A 61 -5.42 4.14 -8.91
CA LEU A 61 -6.47 4.63 -8.00
C LEU A 61 -6.73 3.70 -6.80
N SER A 62 -6.24 2.47 -6.84
CA SER A 62 -6.41 1.48 -5.76
C SER A 62 -5.07 0.88 -5.34
N LEU A 63 -4.70 1.04 -4.08
CA LEU A 63 -3.51 0.43 -3.50
C LEU A 63 -3.93 -0.69 -2.53
N PHE A 64 -3.56 -1.90 -2.89
CA PHE A 64 -3.79 -3.10 -2.10
C PHE A 64 -2.53 -3.44 -1.29
N PHE A 65 -2.71 -3.93 -0.08
CA PHE A 65 -1.58 -4.32 0.78
C PHE A 65 -2.04 -5.29 1.87
N GLY A 66 -1.07 -6.00 2.46
CA GLY A 66 -1.31 -6.86 3.61
C GLY A 66 -1.05 -6.13 4.93
N SER A 67 -1.91 -6.33 5.92
CA SER A 67 -1.83 -5.66 7.22
C SER A 67 -2.35 -6.55 8.35
N ASP A 68 -1.68 -6.54 9.50
CA ASP A 68 -2.11 -7.17 10.76
C ASP A 68 -2.74 -6.14 11.74
N ARG A 69 -3.30 -5.05 11.19
CA ARG A 69 -4.05 -4.04 11.97
C ARG A 69 -5.30 -4.62 12.66
N PRO A 70 -5.69 -4.07 13.82
CA PRO A 70 -6.91 -4.52 14.52
C PRO A 70 -8.17 -4.41 13.66
N GLY A 71 -9.11 -5.34 13.88
CA GLY A 71 -10.38 -5.41 13.14
C GLY A 71 -10.35 -6.30 11.89
N GLY A 72 -9.22 -6.99 11.65
CA GLY A 72 -9.14 -8.08 10.67
C GLY A 72 -9.82 -9.38 11.13
N LEU A 73 -9.82 -10.36 10.23
CA LEU A 73 -10.42 -11.69 10.39
C LEU A 73 -9.44 -12.73 10.95
N GLY A 74 -8.16 -12.38 11.04
CA GLY A 74 -7.10 -13.32 11.44
C GLY A 74 -5.74 -12.65 11.51
N GLY A 75 -4.71 -13.36 11.05
CA GLY A 75 -3.31 -12.94 11.14
C GLY A 75 -3.01 -11.66 10.37
N ARG A 76 -2.70 -11.78 9.08
CA ARG A 76 -2.47 -10.62 8.20
C ARG A 76 -3.50 -10.71 7.11
N ASP A 77 -4.22 -9.62 6.89
CA ASP A 77 -5.33 -9.54 5.95
C ASP A 77 -5.00 -8.58 4.81
N LEU A 78 -5.69 -8.75 3.68
CA LEU A 78 -5.66 -7.81 2.57
C LEU A 78 -6.62 -6.64 2.81
N TYR A 79 -6.06 -5.45 2.63
CA TYR A 79 -6.75 -4.17 2.67
C TYR A 79 -6.59 -3.46 1.33
N VAL A 80 -7.52 -2.56 1.02
CA VAL A 80 -7.43 -1.62 -0.10
C VAL A 80 -7.67 -0.20 0.39
N THR A 81 -6.84 0.74 -0.06
CA THR A 81 -7.13 2.17 -0.02
C THR A 81 -7.33 2.69 -1.43
N THR A 82 -8.17 3.71 -1.57
CA THR A 82 -8.53 4.33 -2.85
C THR A 82 -8.36 5.83 -2.82
N ARG A 83 -8.24 6.42 -4.01
CA ARG A 83 -8.26 7.86 -4.28
C ARG A 83 -9.09 8.13 -5.53
N ALA A 84 -9.61 9.34 -5.69
CA ALA A 84 -10.50 9.66 -6.81
C ALA A 84 -9.71 9.94 -8.11
N THR A 85 -8.55 10.57 -8.00
CA THR A 85 -7.59 10.80 -9.08
C THR A 85 -6.16 10.52 -8.60
N ILE A 86 -5.18 10.54 -9.51
CA ILE A 86 -3.77 10.28 -9.16
C ILE A 86 -3.13 11.40 -8.31
N ASP A 87 -3.77 12.57 -8.22
CA ASP A 87 -3.30 13.71 -7.44
C ASP A 87 -4.05 13.86 -6.11
N ASP A 88 -5.11 13.07 -5.90
CA ASP A 88 -5.87 13.08 -4.66
C ASP A 88 -5.21 12.26 -3.55
N ASP A 89 -5.49 12.67 -2.31
CA ASP A 89 -5.11 11.93 -1.12
C ASP A 89 -5.74 10.53 -1.07
N TRP A 90 -5.00 9.59 -0.49
CA TRP A 90 -5.50 8.27 -0.15
C TRP A 90 -6.59 8.34 0.93
N ARG A 91 -7.59 7.47 0.83
CA ARG A 91 -8.64 7.31 1.84
C ARG A 91 -8.26 6.26 2.90
N THR A 92 -9.01 6.21 3.98
CA THR A 92 -8.85 5.16 5.00
C THR A 92 -9.00 3.76 4.36
N PRO A 93 -8.05 2.84 4.57
CA PRO A 93 -8.12 1.49 4.02
C PRO A 93 -9.29 0.67 4.55
N VAL A 94 -9.85 -0.19 3.70
CA VAL A 94 -10.95 -1.11 4.01
C VAL A 94 -10.46 -2.56 3.90
N ASN A 95 -10.82 -3.40 4.86
CA ASN A 95 -10.55 -4.86 4.83
C ASN A 95 -11.41 -5.49 3.72
N LEU A 96 -10.84 -6.36 2.89
CA LEU A 96 -11.55 -6.99 1.77
C LEU A 96 -12.54 -8.09 2.16
N GLY A 97 -12.71 -8.34 3.47
CA GLY A 97 -13.71 -9.23 4.02
C GLY A 97 -13.41 -10.72 3.80
N PRO A 98 -14.28 -11.61 4.30
CA PRO A 98 -14.01 -13.05 4.41
C PRO A 98 -14.11 -13.82 3.09
N ILE A 99 -14.56 -13.16 2.02
CA ILE A 99 -14.54 -13.76 0.67
C ILE A 99 -13.11 -13.77 0.13
N VAL A 100 -12.32 -12.75 0.49
CA VAL A 100 -10.93 -12.59 0.02
C VAL A 100 -9.94 -13.02 1.10
N ASN A 101 -10.20 -12.67 2.36
CA ASN A 101 -9.34 -13.00 3.49
C ASN A 101 -9.78 -14.30 4.17
N SER A 102 -8.80 -15.08 4.60
CA SER A 102 -8.96 -16.27 5.44
C SER A 102 -8.65 -15.96 6.90
N PRO A 103 -8.98 -16.86 7.85
CA PRO A 103 -8.55 -16.71 9.26
C PRO A 103 -7.01 -16.80 9.48
N ALA A 104 -6.23 -17.12 8.45
CA ALA A 104 -4.78 -17.30 8.53
C ALA A 104 -4.03 -16.04 8.06
N HIS A 105 -2.91 -16.19 7.33
CA HIS A 105 -2.13 -15.07 6.79
C HIS A 105 -2.36 -14.94 5.27
N ASP A 106 -3.08 -13.91 4.86
CA ASP A 106 -3.29 -13.50 3.48
C ASP A 106 -2.45 -12.28 3.15
N THR A 107 -1.41 -12.53 2.35
CA THR A 107 -0.25 -11.63 2.37
C THR A 107 0.31 -11.30 1.00
N ARG A 108 -0.29 -11.82 -0.06
CA ARG A 108 0.12 -11.52 -1.43
C ARG A 108 -1.13 -11.21 -2.23
N VAL A 109 -1.22 -10.00 -2.72
CA VAL A 109 -2.10 -9.66 -3.83
C VAL A 109 -1.22 -9.35 -5.04
N SER A 110 -1.68 -9.78 -6.20
CA SER A 110 -1.13 -9.38 -7.49
C SER A 110 -2.29 -8.91 -8.34
N VAL A 111 -2.37 -7.60 -8.57
CA VAL A 111 -3.23 -7.05 -9.61
C VAL A 111 -2.33 -6.84 -10.82
N SER A 112 -2.61 -7.57 -11.91
CA SER A 112 -1.83 -7.45 -13.14
C SER A 112 -2.08 -6.11 -13.81
N ALA A 113 -0.98 -5.48 -14.24
CA ALA A 113 -0.97 -4.29 -15.10
C ALA A 113 -1.37 -4.64 -16.54
#